data_AF-A0A765TFU6-F1
#
_entry.id   AF-A0A765TFU6-F1
#
_cell.length_a   1.000
_cell.length_b   1.000
_cell.length_c   1.000
_cell.angle_alpha   90.00
_cell.angle_beta   90.00
_cell.angle_gamma   90.00
#
_symmetry.space_group_name_H-M   'P 1'
#
loop_
_entity.id
_entity.type
_entity.pdbx_description
1 polymer ?
#
loop_
_entity_poly.entity_id
_entity_poly.type
_entity_poly.pdbx_seq_one_letter_code
_entity_poly.pdbx_strand_id
1 'polypeptide(L)'
;VLDSEGNTNISGVTVVFRAGEQEQTPPEGFESSGSETVLGTEVKYDTPITRTITSANIDRLRFTFGVQALVETTSKGDRNPSEVRLLVQIQRNGGWVTEKDITIKGKTTSQYLASVVVDNLPPRPFNIRMRRMTPDSTTDQLQNKTLWSSYTEIIDVKQCYPNTALVGVQVDSEQFGSQQV
;
A
#
# COMPACT_ATOMS: atom_id res chain seq x y z
N VAL A 1 12.46 -19.01 20.44
CA VAL A 1 13.67 -18.85 21.27
C VAL A 1 14.24 -17.47 20.92
N LEU A 2 14.17 -16.52 21.83
CA LEU A 2 14.77 -15.18 21.75
C LEU A 2 16.06 -15.22 22.59
N ASP A 3 17.12 -14.51 22.21
CA ASP A 3 18.29 -14.36 23.07
C ASP A 3 18.12 -13.20 24.06
N SER A 4 18.97 -13.20 25.08
CA SER A 4 18.93 -12.32 26.25
C SER A 4 19.29 -10.85 25.97
N GLU A 5 19.50 -10.48 24.71
CA GLU A 5 19.78 -9.11 24.27
C GLU A 5 18.62 -8.49 23.47
N GLY A 6 17.49 -9.20 23.32
CA GLY A 6 16.26 -8.66 22.77
C GLY A 6 16.32 -8.34 21.27
N ASN A 7 17.35 -8.80 20.56
CA ASN A 7 17.47 -8.57 19.12
C ASN A 7 16.75 -9.67 18.34
N THR A 8 15.71 -9.27 17.61
CA THR A 8 14.90 -10.16 16.77
C THR A 8 15.41 -10.14 15.34
N ASN A 9 15.74 -11.30 14.78
CA ASN A 9 16.31 -11.45 13.43
C ASN A 9 15.24 -11.56 12.33
N ILE A 10 14.08 -10.91 12.51
CA ILE A 10 12.95 -10.98 11.56
C ILE A 10 12.44 -9.56 11.32
N SER A 11 12.75 -9.02 10.14
CA SER A 11 12.14 -7.77 9.63
C SER A 11 10.67 -8.02 9.28
N GLY A 12 9.76 -7.21 9.82
CA GLY A 12 8.35 -7.20 9.40
C GLY A 12 7.30 -7.44 10.49
N VAL A 13 7.66 -7.44 11.77
CA VAL A 13 6.67 -7.53 12.86
C VAL A 13 6.81 -6.33 13.80
N THR A 14 5.81 -5.44 13.81
CA THR A 14 5.69 -4.42 14.86
C THR A 14 4.74 -4.97 15.93
N VAL A 15 5.28 -5.49 17.02
CA VAL A 15 4.49 -5.85 18.21
C VAL A 15 4.41 -4.63 19.12
N VAL A 16 3.22 -4.06 19.30
CA VAL A 16 2.98 -3.03 20.32
C VAL A 16 2.36 -3.69 21.54
N PHE A 17 3.15 -3.83 22.60
CA PHE A 17 2.66 -4.23 23.92
C PHE A 17 2.46 -2.97 24.77
N ARG A 18 1.28 -2.79 25.39
CA ARG A 18 1.08 -1.77 26.43
C ARG A 18 0.46 -2.39 27.66
N ALA A 19 1.11 -2.21 28.81
CA ALA A 19 0.53 -2.53 30.11
C ALA A 19 -0.63 -1.56 30.40
N GLY A 20 -1.69 -2.06 31.04
CA GLY A 20 -2.92 -1.30 31.28
C GLY A 20 -2.71 -0.17 32.28
N GLU A 21 -2.74 1.08 31.81
CA GLU A 21 -2.78 2.28 32.63
C GLU A 21 -4.18 2.94 32.54
N GLN A 22 -4.56 3.67 33.59
CA GLN A 22 -5.91 4.22 33.79
C GLN A 22 -6.30 5.30 32.74
N GLU A 23 -5.31 5.95 32.12
CA GLU A 23 -5.47 6.78 30.93
C GLU A 23 -4.66 6.14 29.78
N GLN A 24 -5.35 5.49 28.85
CA GLN A 24 -4.67 4.86 27.71
C GLN A 24 -4.95 5.65 26.44
N THR A 25 -3.89 6.21 25.86
CA THR A 25 -3.95 6.84 24.53
C THR A 25 -4.39 5.81 23.49
N PRO A 26 -5.31 6.14 22.56
CA PRO A 26 -5.76 5.20 21.53
C PRO A 26 -4.58 4.56 20.78
N PRO A 27 -4.62 3.25 20.50
CA PRO A 27 -3.55 2.61 19.74
C PRO A 27 -3.55 3.13 18.31
N GLU A 28 -2.45 3.80 17.95
CA GLU A 28 -2.20 4.32 16.61
C GLU A 28 -2.00 3.13 15.65
N GLY A 29 -2.81 3.04 14.59
CA GLY A 29 -2.67 2.00 13.56
C GLY A 29 -3.90 1.11 13.30
N PHE A 30 -4.88 1.06 14.20
CA PHE A 30 -6.07 0.21 14.02
C PHE A 30 -7.15 0.89 13.17
N GLU A 31 -7.47 0.28 12.02
CA GLU A 31 -8.55 0.72 11.14
C GLU A 31 -9.89 0.34 11.75
N SER A 32 -10.80 1.30 11.93
CA SER A 32 -12.14 0.97 12.46
C SER A 32 -13.22 0.96 11.39
N SER A 33 -13.04 1.73 10.32
CA SER A 33 -13.93 1.73 9.16
C SER A 33 -13.15 2.20 7.95
N GLY A 34 -13.27 1.48 6.84
CA GLY A 34 -12.65 1.81 5.56
C GLY A 34 -13.72 1.88 4.47
N SER A 35 -13.79 2.98 3.73
CA SER A 35 -14.61 3.10 2.53
C SER A 35 -13.73 2.90 1.31
N GLU A 36 -13.85 1.73 0.67
CA GLU A 36 -13.08 1.40 -0.53
C GLU A 36 -13.77 1.91 -1.80
N THR A 37 -13.01 2.61 -2.62
CA THR A 37 -13.39 2.96 -4.00
C THR A 37 -12.56 2.15 -4.97
N VAL A 38 -13.21 1.25 -5.71
CA VAL A 38 -12.58 0.45 -6.77
C VAL A 38 -12.39 1.30 -8.01
N LEU A 39 -11.17 1.29 -8.55
CA LEU A 39 -10.79 2.00 -9.77
C LEU A 39 -10.54 1.04 -10.93
N GLY A 40 -9.77 -0.03 -10.69
CA GLY A 40 -9.39 -1.01 -11.72
C GLY A 40 -8.76 -0.38 -12.97
N THR A 41 -8.08 0.76 -12.82
CA THR A 41 -7.60 1.56 -13.97
C THR A 41 -6.10 1.33 -14.19
N GLU A 42 -5.70 1.19 -15.46
CA GLU A 42 -4.28 1.11 -15.82
C GLU A 42 -3.60 2.47 -15.58
N VAL A 43 -2.46 2.44 -14.88
CA VAL A 43 -1.62 3.63 -14.68
C VAL A 43 -0.53 3.64 -15.73
N LYS A 44 -0.45 4.71 -16.53
CA LYS A 44 0.54 4.85 -17.61
C LYS A 44 1.58 5.91 -17.29
N TYR A 45 2.70 5.89 -18.01
CA TYR A 45 3.80 6.83 -17.80
C TYR A 45 3.36 8.29 -18.05
N ASP A 46 2.69 8.52 -19.19
CA ASP A 46 2.24 9.86 -19.62
C ASP A 46 0.83 10.21 -19.12
N THR A 47 0.07 9.22 -18.64
CA THR A 47 -1.31 9.42 -18.16
C THR A 47 -1.42 9.06 -16.69
N PRO A 48 -1.05 9.98 -15.77
CA PRO A 48 -1.29 9.78 -14.35
C PRO A 48 -2.79 9.78 -14.06
N ILE A 49 -3.21 8.97 -13.10
CA ILE A 49 -4.61 8.92 -12.68
C ILE A 49 -4.77 9.83 -11.47
N THR A 50 -5.74 10.76 -11.53
CA THR A 50 -6.04 11.68 -10.43
C THR A 50 -7.45 11.44 -9.90
N ARG A 51 -7.62 11.53 -8.58
CA ARG A 51 -8.90 11.48 -7.88
C ARG A 51 -8.99 12.59 -6.85
N THR A 52 -10.19 13.10 -6.63
CA THR A 52 -10.47 14.13 -5.63
C THR A 52 -11.08 13.46 -4.41
N ILE A 53 -10.50 13.74 -3.25
CA ILE A 53 -10.98 13.27 -1.97
C ILE A 53 -11.79 14.38 -1.32
N THR A 54 -13.05 14.07 -1.02
CA THR A 54 -14.03 15.02 -0.47
C THR A 54 -14.52 14.63 0.92
N SER A 55 -14.29 13.39 1.33
CA SER A 55 -14.69 12.87 2.63
C SER A 55 -14.02 13.66 3.77
N ALA A 56 -14.86 14.21 4.65
CA ALA A 56 -14.42 15.14 5.69
C ALA A 56 -13.66 14.46 6.85
N ASN A 57 -14.03 13.22 7.17
CA ASN A 57 -13.64 12.57 8.43
C ASN A 57 -12.59 11.46 8.24
N ILE A 58 -11.79 11.52 7.17
CA ILE A 58 -10.77 10.50 6.91
C ILE A 58 -9.45 10.87 7.60
N ASP A 59 -8.82 9.88 8.21
CA ASP A 59 -7.53 10.00 8.89
C ASP A 59 -6.39 9.53 7.97
N ARG A 60 -6.62 8.43 7.25
CA ARG A 60 -5.61 7.77 6.40
C ARG A 60 -6.19 7.36 5.05
N LEU A 61 -5.32 7.22 4.05
CA LEU A 61 -5.65 6.67 2.74
C LEU A 61 -4.79 5.44 2.48
N ARG A 62 -5.41 4.31 2.20
CA ARG A 62 -4.72 3.13 1.66
C ARG A 62 -4.86 3.12 0.15
N PHE A 63 -3.75 3.01 -0.56
CA PHE A 63 -3.73 2.85 -2.01
C PHE A 63 -3.42 1.39 -2.31
N THR A 64 -4.29 0.71 -3.05
CA THR A 64 -4.06 -0.67 -3.49
C THR A 64 -3.77 -0.66 -4.99
N PHE A 65 -2.59 -1.09 -5.36
CA PHE A 65 -2.09 -1.04 -6.74
C PHE A 65 -1.24 -2.27 -7.01
N GLY A 66 -0.85 -2.46 -8.26
CA GLY A 66 -0.05 -3.61 -8.59
C GLY A 66 0.19 -3.78 -10.07
N VAL A 67 0.51 -5.01 -10.42
CA VAL A 67 0.89 -5.41 -11.77
C VAL A 67 0.18 -6.70 -12.12
N GLN A 68 -0.24 -6.86 -13.37
CA GLN A 68 -0.86 -8.12 -13.83
C GLN A 68 0.18 -9.23 -14.05
N ALA A 69 1.37 -8.84 -14.48
CA ALA A 69 2.55 -9.67 -14.63
C ALA A 69 3.80 -8.78 -14.60
N LEU A 70 4.94 -9.36 -14.25
CA LEU A 70 6.27 -8.78 -14.38
C LEU A 70 7.17 -9.83 -15.02
N VAL A 71 7.33 -9.76 -16.33
CA VAL A 71 8.25 -10.62 -17.06
C VAL A 71 8.70 -9.93 -18.33
N GLU A 72 9.97 -10.09 -18.66
CA GLU A 72 10.51 -9.73 -19.96
C GLU A 72 10.94 -11.00 -20.69
N THR A 73 10.44 -11.23 -21.90
CA THR A 73 10.77 -12.38 -22.73
C THR A 73 11.73 -11.95 -23.83
N THR A 74 12.96 -12.49 -23.83
CA THR A 74 13.94 -12.18 -24.88
C THR A 74 13.52 -12.84 -26.20
N SER A 75 14.12 -12.41 -27.32
CA SER A 75 13.91 -13.05 -28.63
C SER A 75 14.33 -14.52 -28.68
N LYS A 76 15.13 -14.99 -27.71
CA LYS A 76 15.56 -16.38 -27.55
C LYS A 76 14.62 -17.21 -26.66
N GLY A 77 13.57 -16.60 -26.10
CA GLY A 77 12.60 -17.26 -25.23
C GLY A 77 12.95 -17.22 -23.74
N ASP A 78 14.02 -16.53 -23.34
CA ASP A 78 14.41 -16.40 -21.93
C ASP A 78 13.44 -15.47 -21.21
N ARG A 79 12.96 -15.88 -20.03
CA ARG A 79 12.07 -15.07 -19.19
C ARG A 79 12.85 -14.40 -18.06
N ASN A 80 13.12 -13.12 -18.20
CA ASN A 80 13.83 -12.29 -17.24
C ASN A 80 12.87 -11.57 -16.27
N PRO A 81 13.34 -11.23 -15.06
CA PRO A 81 12.61 -10.34 -14.16
C PRO A 81 12.50 -8.93 -14.77
N SER A 82 11.44 -8.21 -14.40
CA SER A 82 11.25 -6.81 -14.76
C SER A 82 10.91 -5.99 -13.52
N GLU A 83 10.86 -4.67 -13.69
CA GLU A 83 10.53 -3.76 -12.60
C GLU A 83 9.61 -2.64 -13.07
N VAL A 84 8.82 -2.13 -12.15
CA VAL A 84 8.02 -0.93 -12.34
C VAL A 84 8.13 -0.03 -11.12
N ARG A 85 8.37 1.26 -11.37
CA ARG A 85 8.35 2.31 -10.37
C ARG A 85 7.07 3.14 -10.47
N LEU A 86 6.40 3.32 -9.33
CA LEU A 86 5.16 4.05 -9.13
C LEU A 86 5.36 5.13 -8.07
N LEU A 87 4.73 6.28 -8.26
CA LEU A 87 4.67 7.36 -7.27
C LEU A 87 3.23 7.55 -6.83
N VAL A 88 3.02 7.58 -5.52
CA VAL A 88 1.79 8.07 -4.90
C VAL A 88 2.03 9.52 -4.50
N GLN A 89 1.20 10.42 -5.01
CA GLN A 89 1.36 11.85 -4.79
C GLN A 89 0.07 12.49 -4.33
N ILE A 90 0.18 13.45 -3.43
CA ILE A 90 -0.93 14.23 -2.90
C ILE A 90 -0.71 15.69 -3.27
N GLN A 91 -1.77 16.38 -3.66
CA GLN A 91 -1.72 17.80 -3.93
C GLN A 91 -1.69 18.59 -2.62
N ARG A 92 -0.61 19.32 -2.38
CA ARG A 92 -0.42 20.21 -1.22
C ARG A 92 -0.05 21.59 -1.73
N ASN A 93 -0.73 22.64 -1.25
CA ASN A 93 -0.44 24.04 -1.58
C ASN A 93 -0.36 24.30 -3.11
N GLY A 94 -1.23 23.66 -3.90
CA GLY A 94 -1.26 23.78 -5.36
C GLY A 94 -0.21 22.94 -6.12
N GLY A 95 0.79 22.39 -5.43
CA GLY A 95 1.82 21.51 -6.00
C GLY A 95 1.56 20.02 -5.71
N TRP A 96 2.22 19.15 -6.46
CA TRP A 96 2.17 17.71 -6.22
C TRP A 96 3.37 17.27 -5.38
N VAL A 97 3.10 16.64 -4.24
CA VAL A 97 4.10 16.12 -3.32
C VAL A 97 4.09 14.60 -3.39
N THR A 98 5.26 13.98 -3.53
CA THR A 98 5.40 12.52 -3.49
C THR A 98 5.36 12.04 -2.03
N GLU A 99 4.33 11.28 -1.69
CA GLU A 99 4.16 10.69 -0.37
C GLU A 99 4.81 9.31 -0.30
N LYS A 100 4.76 8.53 -1.39
CA LYS A 100 5.41 7.23 -1.51
C LYS A 100 6.05 7.06 -2.88
N ASP A 101 7.24 6.51 -2.89
CA ASP A 101 7.99 6.10 -4.07
C ASP A 101 8.20 4.59 -3.99
N ILE A 102 7.60 3.87 -4.94
CA ILE A 102 7.36 2.45 -4.82
C ILE A 102 7.99 1.78 -6.03
N THR A 103 8.84 0.79 -5.80
CA THR A 103 9.44 -0.02 -6.87
C THR A 103 9.03 -1.46 -6.66
N ILE A 104 8.27 -2.01 -7.61
CA ILE A 104 7.93 -3.44 -7.66
C ILE A 104 8.91 -4.09 -8.62
N LYS A 105 9.79 -4.94 -8.10
CA LYS A 105 10.80 -5.65 -8.88
C LYS A 105 10.64 -7.14 -8.68
N GLY A 106 10.74 -7.90 -9.76
CA GLY A 106 10.77 -9.35 -9.69
C GLY A 106 10.27 -10.02 -10.94
N LYS A 107 9.87 -11.28 -10.79
CA LYS A 107 9.29 -12.07 -11.86
C LYS A 107 7.98 -12.66 -11.36
N THR A 108 6.86 -12.20 -11.90
CA THR A 108 5.55 -12.78 -11.62
C THR A 108 4.79 -13.00 -12.92
N THR A 109 4.15 -14.15 -13.05
CA THR A 109 3.23 -14.47 -14.16
C THR A 109 1.76 -14.30 -13.75
N SER A 110 1.52 -13.89 -12.51
CA SER A 110 0.20 -13.70 -11.92
C SER A 110 0.08 -12.28 -11.37
N GLN A 111 -1.16 -11.83 -11.18
CA GLN A 111 -1.43 -10.52 -10.60
C GLN A 111 -0.79 -10.42 -9.22
N TYR A 112 0.00 -9.36 -9.02
CA TYR A 112 0.56 -8.98 -7.73
C TYR A 112 -0.03 -7.64 -7.34
N LEU A 113 -0.67 -7.58 -6.17
CA LEU A 113 -1.19 -6.36 -5.58
C LEU A 113 -0.41 -6.04 -4.31
N ALA A 114 -0.03 -4.79 -4.16
CA ALA A 114 0.54 -4.22 -2.95
C ALA A 114 -0.37 -3.07 -2.47
N SER A 115 -0.27 -2.75 -1.19
CA SER A 115 -0.96 -1.58 -0.66
C SER A 115 -0.01 -0.70 0.16
N VAL A 116 -0.22 0.61 0.10
CA VAL A 116 0.52 1.56 0.95
C VAL A 116 -0.48 2.48 1.64
N VAL A 117 -0.20 2.78 2.90
CA VAL A 117 -0.99 3.73 3.68
C VAL A 117 -0.27 5.08 3.70
N VAL A 118 -1.04 6.14 3.53
CA VAL A 118 -0.62 7.54 3.63
C VAL A 118 -1.48 8.23 4.68
N ASP A 119 -0.82 8.91 5.60
CA ASP A 119 -1.41 9.71 6.67
C ASP A 119 -1.20 11.21 6.42
N ASN A 120 -1.42 12.04 7.45
CA ASN A 120 -1.18 13.49 7.41
C ASN A 120 -1.79 14.17 6.17
N LEU A 121 -3.06 13.90 5.94
CA LEU A 121 -3.78 14.33 4.75
C LEU A 121 -4.04 15.86 4.78
N PRO A 122 -3.91 16.58 3.64
CA PRO A 122 -4.11 18.04 3.57
C PRO A 122 -5.59 18.43 3.66
N PRO A 123 -5.94 19.70 3.97
CA PRO A 123 -7.32 20.15 4.09
C PRO A 123 -8.19 19.77 2.87
N ARG A 124 -9.45 19.45 3.13
CA ARG A 124 -10.37 18.91 2.14
C ARG A 124 -11.05 20.07 1.40
N PRO A 125 -11.38 19.94 0.10
CA PRO A 125 -11.03 18.81 -0.76
C PRO A 125 -9.56 18.86 -1.19
N PHE A 126 -8.97 17.69 -1.43
CA PHE A 126 -7.63 17.59 -2.00
C PHE A 126 -7.56 16.53 -3.09
N ASN A 127 -6.56 16.63 -3.96
CA ASN A 127 -6.36 15.66 -5.03
C ASN A 127 -5.26 14.68 -4.69
N ILE A 128 -5.49 13.42 -5.05
CA ILE A 128 -4.51 12.35 -5.02
C ILE A 128 -4.21 11.92 -6.45
N ARG A 129 -2.99 11.48 -6.70
CA ARG A 129 -2.64 10.87 -7.99
C ARG A 129 -1.68 9.71 -7.82
N MET A 130 -1.80 8.77 -8.73
CA MET A 130 -0.81 7.73 -8.96
C MET A 130 -0.18 7.93 -10.32
N ARG A 131 1.15 7.88 -10.36
CA ARG A 131 1.93 8.05 -11.58
C ARG A 131 2.93 6.92 -11.74
N ARG A 132 3.04 6.40 -12.96
CA ARG A 132 4.09 5.45 -13.32
C ARG A 132 5.33 6.20 -13.81
N MET A 133 6.51 5.79 -13.33
CA MET A 133 7.80 6.36 -13.74
C MET A 133 8.60 5.44 -14.67
N THR A 134 8.22 4.17 -14.79
CA THR A 134 8.77 3.26 -15.80
C THR A 134 8.03 3.44 -17.12
N PRO A 135 8.71 3.43 -18.28
CA PRO A 135 8.04 3.48 -19.59
C PRO A 135 6.99 2.37 -19.74
N ASP A 136 5.92 2.67 -20.46
CA ASP A 136 4.89 1.68 -20.80
C ASP A 136 5.47 0.65 -21.77
N SER A 137 4.99 -0.59 -21.70
CA SER A 137 5.44 -1.62 -22.63
C SER A 137 4.92 -1.36 -24.04
N THR A 138 5.79 -1.44 -25.03
CA THR A 138 5.46 -1.32 -26.46
C THR A 138 5.40 -2.66 -27.17
N THR A 139 5.73 -3.77 -26.50
CA THR A 139 5.80 -5.13 -27.08
C THR A 139 5.17 -6.15 -26.14
N ASP A 140 4.66 -7.25 -26.70
CA ASP A 140 4.13 -8.37 -25.90
C ASP A 140 5.23 -9.13 -25.13
N GLN A 141 6.50 -8.90 -25.48
CA GLN A 141 7.66 -9.47 -24.80
C GLN A 141 7.85 -8.90 -23.40
N LEU A 142 7.51 -7.62 -23.18
CA LEU A 142 7.58 -7.00 -21.87
C LEU A 142 6.17 -6.91 -21.27
N GLN A 143 5.92 -7.72 -20.25
CA GLN A 143 4.68 -7.71 -19.50
C GLN A 143 4.93 -7.02 -18.16
N ASN A 144 4.48 -5.77 -18.06
CA ASN A 144 4.62 -4.96 -16.84
C ASN A 144 3.44 -4.00 -16.67
N LYS A 145 2.25 -4.42 -17.11
CA LYS A 145 1.03 -3.59 -17.00
C LYS A 145 0.69 -3.31 -15.56
N THR A 146 0.60 -2.03 -15.22
CA THR A 146 0.35 -1.52 -13.87
C THR A 146 -1.09 -1.12 -13.69
N LEU A 147 -1.66 -1.49 -12.54
CA LEU A 147 -3.04 -1.24 -12.18
C LEU A 147 -3.09 -0.43 -10.89
N TRP A 148 -3.91 0.61 -10.85
CA TRP A 148 -4.43 1.14 -9.60
C TRP A 148 -5.77 0.43 -9.34
N SER A 149 -5.75 -0.52 -8.41
CA SER A 149 -6.92 -1.36 -8.10
C SER A 149 -7.98 -0.56 -7.37
N SER A 150 -7.61 0.07 -6.26
CA SER A 150 -8.54 0.81 -5.41
C SER A 150 -7.82 1.79 -4.50
N TYR A 151 -8.58 2.67 -3.87
CA TYR A 151 -8.14 3.39 -2.68
C TYR A 151 -9.19 3.28 -1.58
N THR A 152 -8.75 3.16 -0.34
CA THR A 152 -9.60 3.06 0.83
C THR A 152 -9.42 4.29 1.70
N GLU A 153 -10.52 4.96 1.95
CA GLU A 153 -10.65 6.06 2.91
C GLU A 153 -10.84 5.49 4.31
N ILE A 154 -9.83 5.63 5.16
CA ILE A 154 -9.80 5.02 6.49
C ILE A 154 -10.12 6.08 7.53
N ILE A 155 -11.04 5.73 8.43
CA ILE A 155 -11.38 6.48 9.63
C ILE A 155 -10.87 5.68 10.83
N ASP A 156 -10.01 6.31 11.62
CA ASP A 156 -9.48 5.74 12.85
C ASP A 156 -10.49 6.01 13.96
N VAL A 157 -11.04 4.95 14.58
CA VAL A 157 -11.85 5.17 15.79
C VAL A 157 -10.93 5.24 16.98
N LYS A 158 -11.01 6.37 17.69
CA LYS A 158 -10.41 6.55 19.01
C LYS A 158 -11.25 5.78 20.05
N GLN A 159 -11.19 4.45 20.04
CA GLN A 159 -11.81 3.67 21.11
C GLN A 159 -10.87 3.62 22.31
N CYS A 160 -11.19 4.42 23.33
CA CYS A 160 -10.64 4.22 24.66
C CYS A 160 -11.37 3.03 25.30
N TYR A 161 -10.65 1.94 25.56
CA TYR A 161 -11.16 0.80 26.33
C TYR A 161 -10.48 0.76 27.70
N PRO A 162 -10.83 1.66 28.64
CA PRO A 162 -10.27 1.61 29.98
C PRO A 162 -10.56 0.25 30.62
N ASN A 163 -9.52 -0.36 31.22
CA ASN A 163 -9.54 -1.67 31.89
C ASN A 163 -9.75 -2.91 31.01
N THR A 164 -9.50 -2.85 29.70
CA THR A 164 -9.57 -4.04 28.82
C THR A 164 -8.25 -4.23 28.06
N ALA A 165 -7.64 -5.43 28.15
CA ALA A 165 -6.51 -5.79 27.31
C ALA A 165 -7.00 -6.07 25.88
N LEU A 166 -6.66 -5.20 24.94
CA LEU A 166 -6.97 -5.37 23.52
C LEU A 166 -5.75 -5.99 22.82
N VAL A 167 -5.91 -7.17 22.22
CA VAL A 167 -4.90 -7.78 21.34
C VAL A 167 -5.35 -7.59 19.91
N GLY A 168 -4.63 -6.77 19.17
CA GLY A 168 -4.84 -6.58 17.74
C GLY A 168 -3.71 -7.24 16.95
N VAL A 169 -4.05 -8.22 16.13
CA VAL A 169 -3.10 -8.92 15.25
C VAL A 169 -3.31 -8.39 13.85
N GLN A 170 -2.31 -7.68 13.30
CA GLN A 170 -2.25 -7.35 11.89
C GLN A 170 -1.30 -8.33 11.21
N VAL A 171 -1.83 -9.15 10.31
CA VAL A 171 -1.03 -10.09 9.51
C VAL A 171 -0.85 -9.48 8.13
N ASP A 172 0.40 -9.21 7.75
CA ASP A 172 0.71 -8.85 6.36
C ASP A 172 0.36 -10.03 5.44
N SER A 173 -0.41 -9.75 4.40
CA SER A 173 -0.94 -10.77 3.50
C SER A 173 0.13 -11.49 2.66
N GLU A 174 1.39 -11.01 2.68
CA GLU A 174 2.53 -11.71 2.06
C GLU A 174 2.92 -13.02 2.79
N GLN A 175 2.36 -13.31 3.96
CA GLN A 175 2.53 -14.61 4.63
C GLN A 175 1.54 -15.71 4.17
N PHE A 176 0.56 -15.41 3.33
CA PHE A 176 -0.23 -16.47 2.67
C PHE A 176 0.51 -17.00 1.44
N GLY A 177 1.65 -17.63 1.71
CA GLY A 177 2.21 -18.64 0.82
C GLY A 177 1.22 -19.79 0.71
N SER A 178 0.75 -20.03 -0.50
CA SER A 178 -0.05 -21.18 -0.91
C SER A 178 0.39 -22.48 -0.23
N GLN A 179 -0.51 -23.11 0.52
CA GLN A 179 -0.47 -24.56 0.67
C GLN A 179 -1.74 -25.12 0.03
N GLN A 180 -1.61 -25.47 -1.24
CA GLN A 180 -2.50 -26.42 -1.89
C GLN A 180 -2.05 -27.82 -1.45
N VAL A 181 -2.84 -28.49 -0.62
CA VAL A 181 -3.13 -29.93 -0.72
C VAL A 181 -4.54 -30.16 -0.19
#